data_AF-A0A9D8CUE7-F1
#
_entry.id   AF-A0A9D8CUE7-F1
#
_cell.length_a   1.000
_cell.length_b   1.000
_cell.length_c   1.000
_cell.angle_alpha   90.00
_cell.angle_beta   90.00
_cell.angle_gamma   90.00
#
_symmetry.space_group_name_H-M   'P 1'
#
loop_
_entity.id
_entity.type
_entity.pdbx_description
1 polymer ?
#
loop_
_entity_poly.entity_id
_entity_poly.type
_entity_poly.pdbx_seq_one_letter_code
_entity_poly.pdbx_strand_id
1 'polypeptide(L)'
;MQNVSGLAAGGSSLEAPRNMPVQALDYVAGYLAALGALVGLARRATEGGSWHVRVSLVQVAHWLAELGTVDAGAGAEDLPEAEVAALSQETPSAFGRLRHLRPAVGLSETPAFYARPPEPLGSSPPAWP
;
A
#
# COMPACT_ATOMS: atom_id res chain seq x y z
N MET A 1 7.29 9.95 -12.40
CA MET A 1 7.50 10.79 -11.20
C MET A 1 8.87 10.63 -10.58
N GLN A 2 9.31 9.41 -10.21
CA GLN A 2 10.60 9.18 -9.53
C GLN A 2 11.82 9.88 -10.18
N ASN A 3 11.94 9.83 -11.52
CA ASN A 3 12.99 10.51 -12.27
C ASN A 3 12.94 12.05 -12.15
N VAL A 4 11.75 12.64 -12.23
CA VAL A 4 11.56 14.10 -12.22
C VAL A 4 11.74 14.66 -10.81
N SER A 5 11.40 13.89 -9.78
CA SER A 5 11.58 14.28 -8.37
C SER A 5 13.00 14.06 -7.83
N GLY A 6 13.93 13.50 -8.62
CA GLY A 6 15.29 13.15 -8.16
C GLY A 6 15.39 11.87 -7.32
N LEU A 7 14.27 11.27 -6.93
CA LEU A 7 14.21 10.08 -6.08
C LEU A 7 14.91 8.86 -6.71
N ALA A 8 14.91 8.73 -8.04
CA ALA A 8 15.63 7.66 -8.73
C ALA A 8 17.16 7.72 -8.56
N ALA A 9 17.72 8.88 -8.19
CA ALA A 9 19.13 9.01 -7.89
C ALA A 9 19.46 8.76 -6.40
N GLY A 10 18.46 8.74 -5.50
CA GLY A 10 18.69 8.68 -4.05
C GLY A 10 19.37 7.40 -3.53
N GLY A 11 19.17 6.28 -4.22
CA GLY A 11 19.88 5.01 -3.96
C GLY A 11 20.92 4.66 -5.03
N SER A 12 21.26 5.60 -5.91
CA SER A 12 22.19 5.39 -7.01
C SER A 12 23.00 6.66 -7.30
N SER A 13 22.99 7.17 -8.53
CA SER A 13 23.64 8.42 -8.91
C SER A 13 22.84 9.17 -9.97
N LEU A 14 23.16 10.45 -10.18
CA LEU A 14 22.57 11.25 -11.26
C LEU A 14 23.01 10.80 -12.66
N GLU A 15 24.18 10.17 -12.79
CA GLU A 15 24.70 9.65 -14.07
C GLU A 15 24.06 8.31 -14.46
N ALA A 16 23.60 7.55 -13.47
CA ALA A 16 22.94 6.26 -13.65
C ALA A 16 21.74 6.11 -12.69
N PRO A 17 20.66 6.89 -12.88
CA PRO A 17 19.49 6.85 -12.02
C PRO A 17 18.79 5.49 -12.12
N ARG A 18 18.32 4.98 -10.98
CA ARG A 18 17.59 3.71 -10.89
C ARG A 18 16.28 3.91 -10.14
N ASN A 19 15.18 3.52 -10.78
CA ASN A 19 13.88 3.50 -10.12
C ASN A 19 13.90 2.50 -8.95
N MET A 20 13.13 2.81 -7.91
CA MET A 20 12.88 1.85 -6.84
C MET A 20 12.23 0.58 -7.42
N PRO A 21 12.49 -0.61 -6.84
CA PRO A 21 11.90 -1.86 -7.29
C PRO A 21 10.38 -1.95 -7.06
N VAL A 22 9.78 -0.90 -6.48
CA VAL A 22 8.35 -0.77 -6.20
C VAL A 22 7.87 0.60 -6.66
N GLN A 23 6.58 0.68 -7.05
CA GLN A 23 5.91 1.96 -7.33
C GLN A 23 5.50 2.66 -6.03
N ALA A 24 6.48 2.95 -5.15
CA ALA A 24 6.23 3.46 -3.80
C ALA A 24 5.36 4.72 -3.80
N LEU A 25 5.60 5.63 -4.75
CA LEU A 25 4.84 6.88 -4.87
C LEU A 25 3.35 6.63 -5.11
N ASP A 26 3.03 5.69 -5.99
CA ASP A 26 1.64 5.39 -6.35
C ASP A 26 0.91 4.74 -5.19
N TYR A 27 1.55 3.78 -4.51
CA TYR A 27 0.99 3.15 -3.31
C TYR A 27 0.75 4.15 -2.19
N VAL A 28 1.78 4.93 -1.83
CA VAL A 28 1.70 5.90 -0.73
C VAL A 28 0.67 6.99 -1.04
N ALA A 29 0.67 7.55 -2.26
CA ALA A 29 -0.33 8.53 -2.65
C ALA A 29 -1.75 7.95 -2.60
N GLY A 30 -1.94 6.71 -3.04
CA GLY A 30 -3.21 5.99 -2.94
C GLY A 30 -3.69 5.86 -1.49
N TYR A 31 -2.81 5.45 -0.57
CA TYR A 31 -3.14 5.36 0.85
C TYR A 31 -3.46 6.71 1.47
N LEU A 32 -2.71 7.77 1.14
CA LEU A 32 -3.00 9.13 1.62
C LEU A 32 -4.33 9.65 1.09
N ALA A 33 -4.67 9.36 -0.16
CA ALA A 33 -5.96 9.73 -0.74
C ALA A 33 -7.12 8.99 -0.05
N ALA A 34 -6.96 7.68 0.19
CA ALA A 34 -7.94 6.88 0.92
C ALA A 34 -8.13 7.38 2.37
N LEU A 35 -7.04 7.66 3.08
CA LEU A 35 -7.08 8.26 4.41
C LEU A 35 -7.81 9.60 4.41
N GLY A 36 -7.46 10.49 3.48
CA GLY A 36 -8.12 11.78 3.36
C GLY A 36 -9.62 11.66 3.07
N ALA A 37 -10.03 10.71 2.22
CA ALA A 37 -11.44 10.43 1.96
C ALA A 37 -12.16 9.96 3.23
N LEU A 38 -11.57 9.05 4.00
CA LEU A 38 -12.12 8.58 5.29
C LEU A 38 -12.25 9.74 6.30
N VAL A 39 -11.24 10.60 6.40
CA VAL A 39 -11.29 11.79 7.26
C VAL A 39 -12.38 12.75 6.80
N GLY A 40 -12.52 12.98 5.48
CA GLY A 40 -13.59 13.80 4.93
C GLY A 40 -14.99 13.23 5.22
N LEU A 41 -15.17 11.91 5.14
CA LEU A 41 -16.41 11.24 5.52
C LEU A 41 -16.72 11.39 7.02
N ALA A 42 -15.71 11.21 7.88
CA ALA A 42 -15.84 11.38 9.32
C ALA A 42 -16.27 12.81 9.66
N ARG A 43 -15.59 13.82 9.09
CA ARG A 43 -15.97 15.22 9.28
C ARG A 43 -17.34 15.54 8.73
N ARG A 44 -17.72 15.01 7.57
CA ARG A 44 -19.08 15.17 7.04
C ARG A 44 -20.13 14.64 8.02
N ALA A 45 -19.86 13.51 8.68
CA ALA A 45 -20.79 12.91 9.62
C ALA A 45 -20.96 13.73 10.91
N THR A 46 -19.92 14.44 11.37
CA THR A 46 -19.94 15.20 12.63
C THR A 46 -20.19 16.69 12.46
N GLU A 47 -19.71 17.28 11.37
CA GLU A 47 -19.71 18.72 11.11
C GLU A 47 -20.62 19.11 9.92
N GLY A 48 -21.03 18.14 9.09
CA GLY A 48 -21.74 18.39 7.84
C GLY A 48 -20.83 18.86 6.69
N GLY A 49 -21.44 19.34 5.61
CA GLY A 49 -20.74 19.93 4.47
C GLY A 49 -20.09 18.95 3.48
N SER A 50 -19.20 19.48 2.64
CA SER A 50 -18.38 18.73 1.69
C SER A 50 -16.90 19.05 1.90
N TRP A 51 -16.05 18.07 1.65
CA TRP A 51 -14.62 18.15 1.91
C TRP A 51 -13.85 17.83 0.63
N HIS A 52 -12.77 18.57 0.39
CA HIS A 52 -11.88 18.34 -0.75
C HIS A 52 -10.49 17.98 -0.25
N VAL A 53 -9.97 16.86 -0.73
CA VAL A 53 -8.64 16.34 -0.43
C VAL A 53 -7.79 16.39 -1.69
N ARG A 54 -6.58 16.92 -1.58
CA ARG A 54 -5.60 16.97 -2.68
C ARG A 54 -4.34 16.23 -2.25
N VAL A 55 -3.92 15.28 -3.08
CA VAL A 55 -2.65 14.53 -2.91
C VAL A 55 -1.76 14.82 -4.11
N SER A 56 -0.45 14.98 -3.88
CA SER A 56 0.55 15.23 -4.91
C SER A 56 1.66 14.18 -4.84
N LEU A 57 1.89 13.47 -5.94
CA LEU A 57 2.98 12.49 -6.06
C LEU A 57 4.36 13.13 -5.85
N VAL A 58 4.55 14.41 -6.21
CA VAL A 58 5.82 15.12 -5.98
C VAL A 58 6.02 15.40 -4.48
N GLN A 59 4.96 15.83 -3.78
CA GLN A 59 5.04 16.05 -2.34
C GLN A 59 5.29 14.73 -1.59
N VAL A 60 4.67 13.64 -2.05
CA VAL A 60 4.96 12.29 -1.53
C VAL A 60 6.43 11.93 -1.77
N ALA A 61 6.98 12.20 -2.95
CA ALA A 61 8.38 11.93 -3.25
C ALA A 61 9.34 12.71 -2.34
N HIS A 62 9.07 14.00 -2.08
CA HIS A 62 9.87 14.80 -1.15
C HIS A 62 9.75 14.30 0.29
N TRP A 63 8.54 14.00 0.75
CA TRP A 63 8.33 13.43 2.08
C TRP A 63 9.08 12.10 2.27
N LEU A 64 9.02 11.19 1.29
CA LEU A 64 9.79 9.95 1.35
C LEU A 64 11.31 10.19 1.40
N ALA A 65 11.81 11.18 0.66
CA ALA A 65 13.22 11.53 0.69
C ALA A 65 13.66 12.09 2.06
N GLU A 66 12.77 12.83 2.74
CA GLU A 66 13.02 13.37 4.09
C GLU A 66 13.09 12.30 5.18
N LEU A 67 12.50 11.11 4.96
CA LEU A 67 12.62 9.98 5.90
C LEU A 67 14.04 9.39 5.97
N GLY A 68 14.90 9.72 4.99
CA GLY A 68 16.24 9.17 4.88
C GLY A 68 16.25 7.73 4.34
N THR A 69 17.46 7.15 4.28
CA THR A 69 17.69 5.79 3.81
C THR A 69 18.33 4.95 4.91
N VAL A 70 18.09 3.64 4.85
CA VAL A 70 18.79 2.64 5.66
C VAL A 70 19.81 1.92 4.79
N ASP A 71 20.79 1.27 5.42
CA ASP A 71 21.69 0.36 4.70
C ASP A 71 20.88 -0.74 4.03
N ALA A 72 21.08 -0.96 2.74
CA ALA A 72 20.34 -1.95 1.96
C ALA A 72 20.59 -3.38 2.45
N GLY A 73 21.69 -3.65 3.15
CA GLY A 73 21.96 -4.94 3.78
C GLY A 73 21.25 -5.15 5.13
N ALA A 74 20.75 -4.08 5.76
CA ALA A 74 20.08 -4.18 7.05
C ALA A 74 18.69 -4.82 6.89
N GLY A 75 18.52 -6.02 7.45
CA GLY A 75 17.26 -6.77 7.37
C GLY A 75 17.04 -7.51 6.04
N ALA A 76 18.10 -7.77 5.28
CA ALA A 76 18.05 -8.54 4.03
C ALA A 76 17.98 -10.07 4.24
N GLU A 77 17.99 -10.54 5.48
CA GLU A 77 17.85 -11.95 5.80
C GLU A 77 16.42 -12.42 5.54
N ASP A 78 16.27 -13.59 4.93
CA ASP A 78 14.95 -14.21 4.74
C ASP A 78 14.29 -14.48 6.10
N LEU A 79 12.99 -14.18 6.18
CA LEU A 79 12.21 -14.55 7.36
C LEU A 79 12.15 -16.09 7.50
N PRO A 80 12.26 -16.63 8.72
CA PRO A 80 12.06 -18.06 8.94
C PRO A 80 10.68 -18.52 8.44
N GLU A 81 10.60 -19.73 7.85
CA GLU A 81 9.32 -20.27 7.32
C GLU A 81 8.21 -20.27 8.36
N ALA A 82 8.54 -20.54 9.64
CA ALA A 82 7.57 -20.51 10.73
C ALA A 82 6.96 -19.12 10.94
N GLU A 83 7.73 -18.06 10.74
CA GLU A 83 7.26 -16.68 10.86
C GLU A 83 6.39 -16.28 9.66
N VAL A 84 6.81 -16.64 8.45
CA VAL A 84 6.00 -16.45 7.24
C VAL A 84 4.68 -17.22 7.34
N ALA A 85 4.70 -18.45 7.84
CA ALA A 85 3.52 -19.26 8.07
C ALA A 85 2.60 -18.62 9.11
N ALA A 86 3.16 -18.08 10.21
CA ALA A 86 2.39 -17.34 11.21
C ALA A 86 1.73 -16.11 10.61
N LEU A 87 2.35 -15.41 9.66
CA LEU A 87 1.77 -14.24 8.97
C LEU A 87 0.81 -14.60 7.82
N SER A 88 0.71 -15.87 7.46
CA SER A 88 -0.08 -16.34 6.32
C SER A 88 -1.45 -16.89 6.73
N GLN A 89 -2.36 -16.93 5.76
CA GLN A 89 -3.63 -17.64 5.82
C GLN A 89 -3.86 -18.42 4.52
N GLU A 90 -4.79 -19.37 4.55
CA GLU A 90 -5.26 -20.07 3.38
C GLU A 90 -6.70 -19.70 3.05
N THR A 91 -6.98 -19.47 1.76
CA THR A 91 -8.33 -19.16 1.28
C THR A 91 -8.67 -20.05 0.07
N PRO A 92 -9.80 -20.79 0.08
CA PRO A 92 -10.32 -21.43 -1.12
C PRO A 92 -10.71 -20.39 -2.18
N SER A 93 -10.37 -20.63 -3.44
CA SER A 93 -10.68 -19.74 -4.56
C SER A 93 -10.98 -20.53 -5.83
N ALA A 94 -11.41 -19.82 -6.88
CA ALA A 94 -11.55 -20.40 -8.22
C ALA A 94 -10.23 -20.95 -8.82
N PHE A 95 -9.09 -20.56 -8.25
CA PHE A 95 -7.75 -21.05 -8.62
C PHE A 95 -7.26 -22.18 -7.71
N GLY A 96 -8.13 -22.73 -6.87
CA GLY A 96 -7.78 -23.68 -5.82
C GLY A 96 -7.48 -23.01 -4.49
N ARG A 97 -6.79 -23.73 -3.61
CA ARG A 97 -6.41 -23.26 -2.27
C ARG A 97 -5.18 -22.36 -2.37
N LEU A 98 -5.32 -21.10 -1.95
CA LEU A 98 -4.25 -20.11 -2.01
C LEU A 98 -3.69 -19.86 -0.61
N ARG A 99 -2.36 -19.89 -0.47
CA ARG A 99 -1.63 -19.41 0.72
C ARG A 99 -1.18 -17.98 0.46
N HIS A 100 -1.58 -17.04 1.31
CA HIS A 100 -1.24 -15.62 1.17
C HIS A 100 -1.14 -14.93 2.54
N LEU A 101 -0.55 -13.73 2.60
CA LEU A 101 -0.45 -12.96 3.83
C LEU A 101 -1.83 -12.56 4.37
N ARG A 102 -1.94 -12.53 5.69
CA ARG A 102 -3.08 -11.96 6.42
C ARG A 102 -3.05 -10.43 6.34
N PRO A 103 -4.16 -9.71 6.61
CA PRO A 103 -4.12 -8.27 6.73
C PRO A 103 -3.04 -7.83 7.73
N ALA A 104 -2.16 -6.92 7.31
CA ALA A 104 -1.00 -6.50 8.11
C ALA A 104 -1.40 -5.68 9.36
N VAL A 105 -2.60 -5.11 9.37
CA VAL A 105 -3.09 -4.27 10.47
C VAL A 105 -4.20 -5.01 11.22
N GLY A 106 -4.00 -5.22 12.51
CA GLY A 106 -5.04 -5.67 13.43
C GLY A 106 -5.78 -4.47 14.01
N LEU A 107 -7.10 -4.42 13.86
CA LEU A 107 -7.97 -3.39 14.43
C LEU A 107 -8.87 -4.05 15.48
N SER A 108 -8.91 -3.51 16.69
CA SER A 108 -9.63 -4.12 17.83
C SER A 108 -11.15 -4.07 17.67
N GLU A 109 -11.68 -2.98 17.11
CA GLU A 109 -13.13 -2.79 16.93
C GLU A 109 -13.63 -3.24 15.55
N THR A 110 -12.77 -3.13 14.53
CA THR A 110 -13.11 -3.45 13.13
C THR A 110 -12.07 -4.39 12.52
N PRO A 111 -11.97 -5.65 12.99
CA PRO A 111 -10.93 -6.58 12.54
C PRO A 111 -10.82 -6.63 11.02
N ALA A 112 -9.62 -6.36 10.48
CA ALA A 112 -9.40 -6.37 9.05
C ALA A 112 -9.53 -7.78 8.49
N PHE A 113 -10.19 -7.91 7.33
CA PHE A 113 -10.37 -9.19 6.64
C PHE A 113 -10.44 -9.00 5.13
N TYR A 114 -10.17 -10.06 4.38
CA TYR A 114 -10.44 -10.11 2.95
C TYR A 114 -11.87 -10.59 2.73
N ALA A 115 -12.74 -9.70 2.26
CA ALA A 115 -14.17 -10.02 2.10
C ALA A 115 -14.44 -11.03 0.98
N ARG A 116 -13.54 -11.12 -0.02
CA ARG A 116 -13.68 -12.00 -1.18
C ARG A 116 -12.34 -12.64 -1.54
N PRO A 117 -12.34 -13.91 -1.98
CA PRO A 117 -11.15 -14.53 -2.55
C PRO A 117 -10.83 -13.94 -3.93
N PRO A 118 -9.63 -14.20 -4.47
CA PRO A 118 -9.33 -13.92 -5.88
C PRO A 118 -10.27 -14.69 -6.82
N GLU A 119 -10.70 -14.02 -7.88
CA GLU A 119 -11.60 -14.56 -8.91
C GLU A 119 -11.03 -14.29 -10.32
N PRO A 120 -11.44 -15.07 -11.35
CA PRO A 120 -11.08 -14.78 -12.73
C PRO A 120 -11.52 -13.39 -13.18
N LEU A 121 -10.75 -12.79 -14.09
CA LEU A 121 -11.10 -11.49 -14.66
C LEU A 121 -12.47 -11.57 -15.35
N GLY A 122 -13.38 -10.67 -14.97
CA GLY A 122 -14.72 -10.55 -15.56
C GLY A 122 -15.77 -11.53 -15.02
N SER A 123 -15.49 -12.30 -13.97
CA SER A 123 -16.49 -13.24 -13.39
C SER A 123 -17.47 -12.59 -12.41
N SER A 124 -17.12 -11.45 -11.82
CA SER A 124 -17.96 -10.81 -10.82
C SER A 124 -19.16 -10.09 -11.47
N PRO A 125 -20.36 -10.13 -10.85
CA PRO A 125 -21.50 -9.36 -11.34
C PRO A 125 -21.23 -7.85 -11.23
N PRO A 126 -21.85 -7.00 -12.07
CA PRO A 126 -21.71 -5.55 -12.01
C PRO A 126 -22.54 -4.96 -10.85
N ALA A 127 -22.25 -5.41 -9.63
CA ALA A 127 -22.90 -5.00 -8.39
C ALA A 127 -21.87 -4.79 -7.29
N TRP A 128 -22.15 -3.82 -6.40
CA TRP A 128 -21.38 -3.65 -5.18
C TRP A 128 -21.89 -4.65 -4.12
N PRO A 129 -21.01 -5.34 -3.38
CA PRO A 129 -21.41 -6.16 -2.24
C PRO A 129 -21.91 -5.34 -1.06
#